data_AF-A0A959H983-F1
#
_entry.id   AF-A0A959H983-F1
#
_cell.length_a   1.000
_cell.length_b   1.000
_cell.length_c   1.000
_cell.angle_alpha   90.00
_cell.angle_beta   90.00
_cell.angle_gamma   90.00
#
_symmetry.space_group_name_H-M   'P 1'
#
loop_
_entity.id
_entity.type
_entity.pdbx_description
1 polymer ?
#
loop_
_entity_poly.entity_id
_entity_poly.type
_entity_poly.pdbx_seq_one_letter_code
_entity_poly.pdbx_strand_id
1 'polypeptide(L)'
;MGILIRILSLACFFCIAASASAQYQAIDRHARKAPDSLRYDLPKLVAYLIEPAETEVERARSLYAWLVHNIAYDEEASAQGRRINQNIGQILRRGRGLCFDYSLLYVELCRQAGLQCLSVSGYSRPGLDSLALPSVPGHSWNALLLDGEWRLVDATWGASPGEDALMAQYNTGYFLTPPRLFILNHLPALPMWQLLPCPVTPEEFSRPAGTLLSLIDGRDSCSHYRDTIAAFVLLGEARQRLLEAEGTYRFHPTPGNRQAWAQAITDQAVYLSEQAGPLQKEDSLEVFLEFQDKAIGYCRKARELAAPLPWQTEFYAGLLVNRAVALNQLSGESDTVESELRQLKDGLESLREARQVLLTLPEENYYRQYALRQCEAYQEVFEHNIGRLE
;
A
#
# COMPACT_ATOMS: atom_id res chain seq x y z
N MET A 1 27.76 18.18 31.97
CA MET A 1 27.79 16.83 31.36
C MET A 1 26.76 16.63 30.22
N GLY A 2 25.73 17.47 30.08
CA GLY A 2 24.73 17.36 28.99
C GLY A 2 25.07 18.03 27.64
N ILE A 3 26.11 18.87 27.58
CA ILE A 3 26.55 19.54 26.34
C ILE A 3 27.54 18.66 25.55
N LEU A 4 28.38 17.86 26.23
CA LEU A 4 29.32 16.94 25.58
C LEU A 4 28.60 15.78 24.85
N ILE A 5 27.46 15.31 25.39
CA ILE A 5 26.68 14.22 24.78
C ILE A 5 25.95 14.67 23.50
N ARG A 6 25.57 15.95 23.39
CA ARG A 6 25.00 16.53 22.15
C ARG A 6 26.04 16.67 21.03
N ILE A 7 27.31 16.87 21.37
CA ILE A 7 28.41 16.98 20.39
C ILE A 7 28.82 15.59 19.88
N LEU A 8 28.76 14.56 20.72
CA LEU A 8 29.10 13.18 20.34
C LEU A 8 28.01 12.47 19.50
N SER A 9 26.73 12.80 19.68
CA SER A 9 25.64 12.24 18.85
C SER A 9 25.52 12.91 17.47
N LEU A 10 25.85 14.21 17.35
CA LEU A 10 25.97 14.87 16.04
C LEU A 10 27.24 14.45 15.29
N ALA A 11 28.37 14.23 15.96
CA ALA A 11 29.64 13.86 15.32
C ALA A 11 29.61 12.46 14.65
N CYS A 12 28.81 11.52 15.17
CA CYS A 12 28.63 10.20 14.55
C CYS A 12 27.80 10.26 13.27
N PHE A 13 26.76 11.12 13.22
CA PHE A 13 26.06 11.43 11.96
C PHE A 13 26.98 12.18 10.97
N PHE A 14 27.84 13.07 11.47
CA PHE A 14 28.77 13.89 10.70
C PHE A 14 29.84 13.07 9.95
N CYS A 15 30.40 12.03 10.58
CA CYS A 15 31.44 11.21 9.95
C CYS A 15 30.88 10.25 8.87
N ILE A 16 29.63 9.78 9.02
CA ILE A 16 28.99 8.86 8.08
C ILE A 16 28.53 9.60 6.81
N ALA A 17 27.99 10.82 6.92
CA ALA A 17 27.54 11.61 5.77
C ALA A 17 28.70 12.11 4.89
N ALA A 18 29.82 12.55 5.51
CA ALA A 18 30.99 13.04 4.79
C ALA A 18 31.75 11.92 4.02
N SER A 19 31.82 10.71 4.59
CA SER A 19 32.46 9.54 3.95
C SER A 19 31.64 8.95 2.80
N ALA A 20 30.30 8.93 2.92
CA ALA A 20 29.40 8.49 1.84
C ALA A 20 29.44 9.41 0.60
N SER A 21 29.61 10.72 0.79
CA SER A 21 29.74 11.70 -0.32
C SER A 21 31.02 11.50 -1.14
N ALA A 22 32.12 11.11 -0.49
CA ALA A 22 33.38 10.81 -1.18
C ALA A 22 33.34 9.49 -1.95
N GLN A 23 32.62 8.47 -1.43
CA GLN A 23 32.54 7.14 -2.03
C GLN A 23 31.83 7.13 -3.39
N TYR A 24 30.75 7.89 -3.56
CA TYR A 24 29.88 7.80 -4.74
C TYR A 24 29.99 8.97 -5.71
N GLN A 25 30.99 9.84 -5.56
CA GLN A 25 31.04 11.12 -6.28
C GLN A 25 31.04 10.97 -7.81
N ALA A 26 31.71 9.93 -8.35
CA ALA A 26 31.72 9.65 -9.78
C ALA A 26 30.33 9.20 -10.29
N ILE A 27 29.71 8.25 -9.59
CA ILE A 27 28.37 7.74 -9.86
C ILE A 27 27.33 8.88 -9.82
N ASP A 28 27.33 9.67 -8.75
CA ASP A 28 26.43 10.81 -8.60
C ASP A 28 26.58 11.83 -9.74
N ARG A 29 27.82 12.13 -10.14
CA ARG A 29 28.11 13.07 -11.23
C ARG A 29 27.60 12.55 -12.57
N HIS A 30 27.74 11.25 -12.82
CA HIS A 30 27.21 10.62 -14.03
C HIS A 30 25.69 10.66 -14.09
N ALA A 31 25.04 10.27 -12.98
CA ALA A 31 23.59 10.28 -12.85
C ALA A 31 22.98 11.66 -13.14
N ARG A 32 23.59 12.72 -12.58
CA ARG A 32 23.14 14.12 -12.79
C ARG A 32 23.36 14.63 -14.22
N LYS A 33 24.19 13.97 -15.02
CA LYS A 33 24.45 14.33 -16.43
C LYS A 33 23.53 13.60 -17.42
N ALA A 34 22.59 12.79 -16.94
CA ALA A 34 21.64 12.09 -17.80
C ALA A 34 20.94 13.09 -18.74
N PRO A 35 20.96 12.86 -20.07
CA PRO A 35 20.28 13.73 -21.01
C PRO A 35 18.77 13.75 -20.76
N ASP A 36 18.16 14.94 -20.78
CA ASP A 36 16.71 15.10 -20.62
C ASP A 36 15.89 14.31 -21.65
N SER A 37 16.46 14.06 -22.84
CA SER A 37 15.84 13.24 -23.88
C SER A 37 15.60 11.79 -23.47
N LEU A 38 16.35 11.27 -22.49
CA LEU A 38 16.17 9.92 -21.95
C LEU A 38 15.05 9.83 -20.92
N ARG A 39 14.64 10.95 -20.31
CA ARG A 39 13.71 11.01 -19.18
C ARG A 39 12.41 10.23 -19.38
N TYR A 40 11.93 10.14 -20.61
CA TYR A 40 10.66 9.49 -20.96
C TYR A 40 10.83 8.07 -21.53
N ASP A 41 12.06 7.60 -21.69
CA ASP A 41 12.42 6.25 -22.13
C ASP A 41 13.15 5.56 -20.97
N LEU A 42 12.38 5.04 -20.02
CA LEU A 42 12.92 4.46 -18.77
C LEU A 42 13.99 3.38 -19.01
N PRO A 43 13.83 2.42 -19.94
CA PRO A 43 14.89 1.46 -20.23
C PRO A 43 16.20 2.13 -20.66
N LYS A 44 16.16 3.12 -21.56
CA LYS A 44 17.38 3.83 -21.98
C LYS A 44 17.95 4.73 -20.89
N LEU A 45 17.10 5.39 -20.12
CA LEU A 45 17.52 6.18 -18.97
C LEU A 45 18.27 5.30 -17.98
N VAL A 46 17.70 4.16 -17.58
CA VAL A 46 18.31 3.26 -16.62
C VAL A 46 19.61 2.67 -17.17
N ALA A 47 19.64 2.25 -18.43
CA ALA A 47 20.87 1.78 -19.08
C ALA A 47 21.98 2.84 -19.03
N TYR A 48 21.66 4.12 -19.29
CA TYR A 48 22.60 5.22 -19.11
C TYR A 48 23.04 5.35 -17.65
N LEU A 49 22.10 5.38 -16.71
CA LEU A 49 22.38 5.62 -15.30
C LEU A 49 23.32 4.56 -14.69
N ILE A 50 23.15 3.30 -15.06
CA ILE A 50 23.92 2.19 -14.48
C ILE A 50 25.21 1.85 -15.25
N GLU A 51 25.49 2.51 -16.37
CA GLU A 51 26.67 2.25 -17.21
C GLU A 51 28.02 2.28 -16.44
N PRO A 52 28.29 3.26 -15.56
CA PRO A 52 29.55 3.29 -14.80
C PRO A 52 29.54 2.43 -13.52
N ALA A 53 28.42 1.76 -13.21
CA ALA A 53 28.26 1.04 -11.95
C ALA A 53 28.74 -0.41 -12.07
N GLU A 54 29.65 -0.82 -11.19
CA GLU A 54 30.21 -2.17 -11.14
C GLU A 54 29.45 -3.06 -10.15
N THR A 55 28.81 -2.47 -9.14
CA THR A 55 28.12 -3.16 -8.04
C THR A 55 26.61 -2.84 -7.99
N GLU A 56 25.82 -3.71 -7.34
CA GLU A 56 24.39 -3.43 -7.11
C GLU A 56 24.18 -2.13 -6.30
N VAL A 57 25.06 -1.87 -5.34
CA VAL A 57 25.07 -0.65 -4.52
C VAL A 57 25.27 0.59 -5.38
N GLU A 58 26.22 0.58 -6.32
CA GLU A 58 26.47 1.71 -7.22
C GLU A 58 25.31 1.92 -8.20
N ARG A 59 24.69 0.85 -8.70
CA ARG A 59 23.48 0.95 -9.52
C ARG A 59 22.38 1.64 -8.73
N ALA A 60 22.07 1.15 -7.54
CA ALA A 60 21.08 1.74 -6.65
C ALA A 60 21.38 3.22 -6.37
N ARG A 61 22.65 3.54 -6.10
CA ARG A 61 23.09 4.91 -5.85
C ARG A 61 22.88 5.83 -7.05
N SER A 62 23.22 5.37 -8.25
CA SER A 62 23.03 6.15 -9.47
C SER A 62 21.56 6.50 -9.70
N LEU A 63 20.67 5.51 -9.54
CA LEU A 63 19.22 5.70 -9.64
C LEU A 63 18.70 6.69 -8.58
N TYR A 64 19.17 6.56 -7.34
CA TYR A 64 18.81 7.45 -6.24
C TYR A 64 19.24 8.89 -6.53
N ALA A 65 20.48 9.08 -6.95
CA ALA A 65 21.04 10.39 -7.26
C ALA A 65 20.29 11.06 -8.42
N TRP A 66 19.93 10.31 -9.46
CA TRP A 66 19.12 10.84 -10.55
C TRP A 66 17.72 11.25 -10.07
N LEU A 67 17.04 10.39 -9.30
CA LEU A 67 15.70 10.62 -8.80
C LEU A 67 15.63 11.90 -7.94
N VAL A 68 16.49 11.97 -6.93
CA VAL A 68 16.61 13.11 -6.01
C VAL A 68 16.94 14.41 -6.73
N HIS A 69 17.70 14.35 -7.83
CA HIS A 69 18.06 15.53 -8.61
C HIS A 69 16.97 16.01 -9.57
N ASN A 70 16.14 15.09 -10.10
CA ASN A 70 15.26 15.38 -11.25
C ASN A 70 13.76 15.51 -10.90
N ILE A 71 13.39 15.09 -9.69
CA ILE A 71 12.03 15.18 -9.18
C ILE A 71 12.04 16.12 -7.98
N ALA A 72 11.16 17.13 -7.99
CA ALA A 72 10.96 18.05 -6.89
C ALA A 72 9.81 17.61 -5.98
N TYR A 73 9.87 17.92 -4.69
CA TYR A 73 8.75 17.67 -3.79
C TYR A 73 7.66 18.72 -4.01
N ASP A 74 6.40 18.28 -4.13
CA ASP A 74 5.26 19.19 -4.33
C ASP A 74 4.62 19.56 -2.98
N GLU A 75 5.17 20.59 -2.33
CA GLU A 75 4.72 21.09 -1.02
C GLU A 75 3.25 21.55 -1.03
N GLU A 76 2.79 22.15 -2.14
CA GLU A 76 1.42 22.63 -2.27
C GLU A 76 0.43 21.45 -2.30
N ALA A 77 0.73 20.43 -3.11
CA ALA A 77 -0.05 19.20 -3.16
C ALA A 77 -0.06 18.48 -1.80
N SER A 78 1.09 18.45 -1.12
CA SER A 78 1.23 17.88 0.23
C SER A 78 0.32 18.60 1.23
N ALA A 79 0.38 19.93 1.28
CA ALA A 79 -0.45 20.75 2.17
C ALA A 79 -1.95 20.62 1.89
N GLN A 80 -2.33 20.38 0.63
CA GLN A 80 -3.73 20.19 0.21
C GLN A 80 -4.21 18.73 0.33
N GLY A 81 -3.34 17.77 0.70
CA GLY A 81 -3.65 16.35 0.67
C GLY A 81 -4.05 15.85 -0.73
N ARG A 82 -3.53 16.48 -1.78
CA ARG A 82 -3.99 16.29 -3.16
C ARG A 82 -3.04 15.38 -3.93
N ARG A 83 -3.59 14.29 -4.47
CA ARG A 83 -2.86 13.46 -5.43
C ARG A 83 -2.74 14.18 -6.77
N ILE A 84 -1.51 14.39 -7.23
CA ILE A 84 -1.22 15.07 -8.50
C ILE A 84 -0.85 14.11 -9.63
N ASN A 85 -0.31 12.94 -9.31
CA ASN A 85 0.16 11.95 -10.29
C ASN A 85 -0.63 10.64 -10.20
N GLN A 86 -1.02 10.10 -11.35
CA GLN A 86 -1.73 8.82 -11.46
C GLN A 86 -0.81 7.67 -11.91
N ASN A 87 0.30 7.96 -12.57
CA ASN A 87 1.25 6.98 -13.09
C ASN A 87 2.66 7.56 -13.22
N ILE A 88 3.65 6.69 -13.43
CA ILE A 88 5.06 7.06 -13.59
C ILE A 88 5.30 8.09 -14.71
N GLY A 89 4.61 7.95 -15.83
CA GLY A 89 4.70 8.91 -16.93
C GLY A 89 4.24 10.33 -16.54
N GLN A 90 3.31 10.47 -15.61
CA GLN A 90 2.93 11.76 -15.04
C GLN A 90 3.99 12.32 -14.09
N ILE A 91 4.60 11.48 -13.24
CA ILE A 91 5.72 11.87 -12.35
C ILE A 91 6.87 12.44 -13.20
N LEU A 92 7.27 11.69 -14.25
CA LEU A 92 8.35 12.09 -15.15
C LEU A 92 8.02 13.37 -15.90
N ARG A 93 6.81 13.53 -16.44
CA ARG A 93 6.41 14.75 -17.17
C ARG A 93 6.35 15.99 -16.30
N ARG A 94 5.81 15.88 -15.08
CA ARG A 94 5.70 17.03 -14.16
C ARG A 94 7.02 17.35 -13.47
N GLY A 95 7.88 16.36 -13.31
CA GLY A 95 9.13 16.49 -12.56
C GLY A 95 8.95 16.83 -11.10
N ARG A 96 7.80 16.45 -10.53
CA ARG A 96 7.48 16.64 -9.13
C ARG A 96 6.41 15.66 -8.64
N GLY A 97 6.43 15.40 -7.35
CA GLY A 97 5.56 14.43 -6.71
C GLY A 97 5.58 14.49 -5.19
N LEU A 98 4.80 13.61 -4.57
CA LEU A 98 4.77 13.36 -3.13
C LEU A 98 5.59 12.11 -2.78
N CYS A 99 5.76 11.80 -1.49
CA CYS A 99 6.58 10.68 -1.02
C CYS A 99 6.26 9.34 -1.71
N PHE A 100 4.98 9.05 -1.94
CA PHE A 100 4.53 7.88 -2.69
C PHE A 100 5.02 7.89 -4.15
N ASP A 101 5.05 9.04 -4.82
CA ASP A 101 5.55 9.17 -6.20
C ASP A 101 7.06 8.89 -6.28
N TYR A 102 7.83 9.40 -5.32
CA TYR A 102 9.26 9.09 -5.21
C TYR A 102 9.49 7.59 -5.01
N SER A 103 8.77 7.01 -4.04
CA SER A 103 8.89 5.59 -3.70
C SER A 103 8.54 4.68 -4.89
N LEU A 104 7.44 4.98 -5.60
CA LEU A 104 7.04 4.24 -6.80
C LEU A 104 8.03 4.36 -7.95
N LEU A 105 8.51 5.58 -8.22
CA LEU A 105 9.48 5.81 -9.30
C LEU A 105 10.80 5.09 -8.99
N TYR A 106 11.24 5.09 -7.73
CA TYR A 106 12.43 4.36 -7.34
C TYR A 106 12.28 2.85 -7.50
N VAL A 107 11.12 2.27 -7.15
CA VAL A 107 10.81 0.85 -7.42
C VAL A 107 10.93 0.54 -8.92
N GLU A 108 10.32 1.34 -9.78
CA GLU A 108 10.38 1.11 -11.23
C GLU A 108 11.81 1.23 -11.79
N LEU A 109 12.57 2.24 -11.35
CA LEU A 109 13.97 2.40 -11.74
C LEU A 109 14.80 1.18 -11.31
N CYS A 110 14.62 0.71 -10.07
CA CYS A 110 15.29 -0.48 -9.56
C CYS A 110 14.92 -1.73 -10.36
N ARG A 111 13.63 -1.93 -10.65
CA ARG A 111 13.14 -3.06 -11.44
C ARG A 111 13.80 -3.12 -12.82
N GLN A 112 13.91 -1.99 -13.50
CA GLN A 112 14.59 -1.87 -14.81
C GLN A 112 16.11 -2.11 -14.71
N ALA A 113 16.71 -1.83 -13.56
CA ALA A 113 18.13 -2.10 -13.29
C ALA A 113 18.40 -3.52 -12.78
N GLY A 114 17.37 -4.38 -12.69
CA GLY A 114 17.50 -5.74 -12.17
C GLY A 114 17.66 -5.81 -10.65
N LEU A 115 17.28 -4.75 -9.92
CA LEU A 115 17.34 -4.69 -8.46
C LEU A 115 15.97 -4.92 -7.85
N GLN A 116 15.90 -5.73 -6.80
CA GLN A 116 14.67 -6.01 -6.08
C GLN A 116 14.39 -4.92 -5.05
N CYS A 117 13.34 -4.13 -5.29
CA CYS A 117 12.97 -2.96 -4.49
C CYS A 117 11.47 -2.97 -4.21
N LEU A 118 11.07 -2.60 -3.00
CA LEU A 118 9.68 -2.51 -2.58
C LEU A 118 9.39 -1.13 -2.00
N SER A 119 8.17 -0.65 -2.21
CA SER A 119 7.64 0.50 -1.49
C SER A 119 7.25 0.05 -0.08
N VAL A 120 7.62 0.84 0.92
CA VAL A 120 7.27 0.61 2.32
C VAL A 120 6.46 1.80 2.81
N SER A 121 5.23 1.54 3.23
CA SER A 121 4.36 2.53 3.88
C SER A 121 4.66 2.61 5.37
N GLY A 122 4.54 3.80 5.96
CA GLY A 122 4.68 3.96 7.39
C GLY A 122 4.41 5.36 7.91
N TYR A 123 4.78 5.53 9.17
CA TYR A 123 4.72 6.78 9.89
C TYR A 123 6.07 7.46 9.82
N SER A 124 6.04 8.78 9.68
CA SER A 124 7.24 9.60 9.75
C SER A 124 7.09 10.69 10.80
N ARG A 125 8.18 11.03 11.50
CA ARG A 125 8.25 12.25 12.32
C ARG A 125 9.27 13.24 11.74
N PRO A 126 8.83 14.27 11.00
CA PRO A 126 9.73 15.24 10.37
C PRO A 126 10.67 15.94 11.36
N GLY A 127 10.23 16.11 12.61
CA GLY A 127 11.06 16.52 13.75
C GLY A 127 11.06 15.44 14.83
N LEU A 128 12.22 15.21 15.46
CA LEU A 128 12.38 14.19 16.51
C LEU A 128 11.55 14.47 17.78
N ASP A 129 11.10 15.72 17.96
CA ASP A 129 10.23 16.14 19.05
C ASP A 129 8.74 15.92 18.74
N SER A 130 8.39 15.54 17.50
CA SER A 130 7.03 15.17 17.12
C SER A 130 6.75 13.73 17.55
N LEU A 131 6.12 13.58 18.71
CA LEU A 131 5.92 12.28 19.37
C LEU A 131 4.56 11.64 19.05
N ALA A 132 3.58 12.42 18.62
CA ALA A 132 2.25 11.92 18.29
C ALA A 132 2.26 11.20 16.94
N LEU A 133 1.71 9.97 16.93
CA LEU A 133 1.49 9.23 15.70
C LEU A 133 0.11 9.54 15.12
N PRO A 134 0.00 9.81 13.81
CA PRO A 134 -1.30 9.95 13.16
C PRO A 134 -2.08 8.64 13.16
N SER A 135 -3.38 8.71 12.90
CA SER A 135 -4.24 7.53 12.88
C SER A 135 -3.83 6.53 11.78
N VAL A 136 -3.36 7.00 10.64
CA VAL A 136 -2.92 6.16 9.51
C VAL A 136 -1.48 6.50 9.11
N PRO A 137 -0.73 5.54 8.52
CA PRO A 137 0.53 5.84 7.84
C PRO A 137 0.36 6.98 6.83
N GLY A 138 1.36 7.85 6.75
CA GLY A 138 1.31 9.06 5.92
C GLY A 138 2.56 9.29 5.07
N HIS A 139 3.52 8.36 5.12
CA HIS A 139 4.78 8.46 4.39
C HIS A 139 5.13 7.14 3.73
N SER A 140 5.94 7.21 2.66
CA SER A 140 6.38 6.04 1.90
C SER A 140 7.85 6.20 1.52
N TRP A 141 8.60 5.12 1.69
CA TRP A 141 10.02 5.01 1.33
C TRP A 141 10.28 3.65 0.68
N ASN A 142 11.52 3.19 0.61
CA ASN A 142 11.88 1.95 -0.05
C ASN A 142 12.71 1.00 0.83
N ALA A 143 12.46 -0.30 0.65
CA ALA A 143 13.35 -1.37 1.05
C ALA A 143 13.95 -2.01 -0.20
N LEU A 144 15.27 -2.12 -0.25
CA LEU A 144 16.04 -2.60 -1.40
C LEU A 144 16.88 -3.81 -0.98
N LEU A 145 16.79 -4.92 -1.71
CA LEU A 145 17.64 -6.08 -1.48
C LEU A 145 18.95 -5.88 -2.26
N LEU A 146 20.07 -5.82 -1.54
CA LEU A 146 21.42 -5.71 -2.10
C LEU A 146 22.33 -6.73 -1.44
N ASP A 147 23.09 -7.50 -2.23
CA ASP A 147 24.04 -8.50 -1.72
C ASP A 147 23.39 -9.49 -0.71
N GLY A 148 22.11 -9.81 -0.91
CA GLY A 148 21.34 -10.69 -0.03
C GLY A 148 20.80 -10.06 1.26
N GLU A 149 20.98 -8.76 1.47
CA GLU A 149 20.48 -8.02 2.64
C GLU A 149 19.52 -6.89 2.26
N TRP A 150 18.41 -6.79 2.97
CA TRP A 150 17.50 -5.65 2.83
C TRP A 150 18.11 -4.39 3.44
N ARG A 151 17.98 -3.26 2.72
CA ARG A 151 18.48 -1.93 3.09
C ARG A 151 17.39 -0.87 2.90
N LEU A 152 17.45 0.20 3.68
CA LEU A 152 16.42 1.26 3.68
C LEU A 152 16.90 2.48 2.89
N VAL A 153 16.01 3.03 2.06
CA VAL A 153 16.26 4.22 1.24
C VAL A 153 15.03 5.12 1.29
N ASP A 154 15.23 6.42 1.51
CA ASP A 154 14.19 7.44 1.32
C ASP A 154 14.68 8.54 0.36
N ALA A 155 14.20 8.49 -0.87
CA ALA A 155 14.50 9.50 -1.89
C ALA A 155 13.76 10.82 -1.66
N THR A 156 12.61 10.80 -0.96
CA THR A 156 11.83 12.01 -0.67
C THR A 156 12.59 12.91 0.27
N TRP A 157 13.04 12.37 1.41
CA TRP A 157 13.83 13.13 2.39
C TRP A 157 15.27 13.33 1.94
N GLY A 158 15.75 12.47 1.04
CA GLY A 158 16.96 12.70 0.27
C GLY A 158 16.90 13.98 -0.57
N ALA A 159 15.77 14.28 -1.20
CA ALA A 159 15.59 15.43 -2.07
C ALA A 159 15.53 16.79 -1.35
N SER A 160 15.31 16.79 -0.04
CA SER A 160 15.41 18.01 0.76
C SER A 160 16.86 18.51 0.82
N PRO A 161 17.11 19.83 0.71
CA PRO A 161 18.44 20.40 0.94
C PRO A 161 18.94 19.98 2.33
N GLY A 162 20.17 19.46 2.40
CA GLY A 162 20.81 19.22 3.70
C GLY A 162 21.02 20.53 4.46
N GLU A 163 21.20 20.48 5.77
CA GLU A 163 21.46 21.66 6.61
C GLU A 163 22.82 22.35 6.31
N ASP A 164 23.65 21.75 5.45
CA ASP A 164 25.02 22.19 5.19
C ASP A 164 25.16 22.91 3.83
N ALA A 165 25.80 24.08 3.84
CA ALA A 165 26.05 24.89 2.64
C ALA A 165 27.00 24.22 1.63
N LEU A 166 27.75 23.19 2.05
CA LEU A 166 28.56 22.32 1.18
C LEU A 166 27.78 21.12 0.59
N MET A 167 26.61 20.79 1.17
CA MET A 167 25.68 19.74 0.73
C MET A 167 24.37 20.34 0.19
N ALA A 168 24.45 21.55 -0.35
CA ALA A 168 23.32 22.43 -0.69
C ALA A 168 22.38 21.91 -1.81
N GLN A 169 22.46 20.64 -2.22
CA GLN A 169 21.60 20.08 -3.26
C GLN A 169 20.81 18.82 -2.84
N TYR A 170 21.25 18.00 -1.87
CA TYR A 170 20.46 16.87 -1.31
C TYR A 170 21.14 16.16 -0.12
N ASN A 171 20.34 15.49 0.74
CA ASN A 171 20.78 14.79 1.95
C ASN A 171 21.14 13.31 1.67
N THR A 172 22.44 12.96 1.69
CA THR A 172 22.91 11.57 1.49
C THR A 172 22.59 10.63 2.66
N GLY A 173 22.19 11.16 3.82
CA GLY A 173 21.87 10.39 5.02
C GLY A 173 20.66 9.47 4.90
N TYR A 174 19.86 9.60 3.83
CA TYR A 174 18.70 8.75 3.54
C TYR A 174 18.94 7.70 2.44
N PHE A 175 20.20 7.48 2.05
CA PHE A 175 20.59 6.37 1.17
C PHE A 175 21.28 5.26 1.98
N LEU A 176 20.70 4.06 1.99
CA LEU A 176 21.17 2.89 2.74
C LEU A 176 21.39 3.18 4.23
N THR A 177 20.48 3.97 4.81
CA THR A 177 20.55 4.36 6.22
C THR A 177 20.47 3.13 7.12
N PRO A 178 21.37 2.99 8.12
CA PRO A 178 21.28 1.89 9.07
C PRO A 178 19.91 1.86 9.77
N PRO A 179 19.26 0.69 9.91
CA PRO A 179 17.95 0.54 10.55
C PRO A 179 17.83 1.23 11.92
N ARG A 180 18.87 1.14 12.75
CA ARG A 180 18.98 1.79 14.07
C ARG A 180 18.84 3.31 14.01
N LEU A 181 19.29 3.93 12.92
CA LEU A 181 19.17 5.38 12.72
C LEU A 181 17.86 5.73 12.00
N PHE A 182 17.45 4.92 11.03
CA PHE A 182 16.24 5.16 10.23
C PHE A 182 14.96 5.11 11.09
N ILE A 183 14.90 4.17 12.05
CA ILE A 183 13.77 4.06 12.99
C ILE A 183 13.60 5.30 13.90
N LEU A 184 14.59 6.19 13.95
CA LEU A 184 14.45 7.43 14.73
C LEU A 184 13.48 8.40 14.09
N ASN A 185 13.10 8.24 12.84
CA ASN A 185 12.10 9.10 12.21
C ASN A 185 11.18 8.39 11.23
N HIS A 186 11.36 7.08 11.00
CA HIS A 186 10.53 6.26 10.13
C HIS A 186 10.09 4.98 10.84
N LEU A 187 8.81 4.88 11.18
CA LEU A 187 8.20 3.66 11.71
C LEU A 187 7.35 3.00 10.61
N PRO A 188 7.78 1.88 10.01
CA PRO A 188 6.99 1.19 9.00
C PRO A 188 5.69 0.64 9.58
N ALA A 189 4.67 0.58 8.71
CA ALA A 189 3.35 0.08 9.07
C ALA A 189 3.37 -1.43 9.39
N LEU A 190 4.26 -2.18 8.74
CA LEU A 190 4.58 -3.57 9.09
C LEU A 190 5.93 -3.63 9.86
N PRO A 191 5.97 -4.22 11.07
CA PRO A 191 7.18 -4.27 11.91
C PRO A 191 8.40 -4.90 11.24
N MET A 192 8.18 -5.85 10.32
CA MET A 192 9.27 -6.54 9.61
C MET A 192 10.16 -5.58 8.82
N TRP A 193 9.60 -4.48 8.30
CA TRP A 193 10.36 -3.50 7.53
C TRP A 193 11.19 -2.55 8.38
N GLN A 194 11.16 -2.68 9.71
CA GLN A 194 12.10 -1.95 10.57
C GLN A 194 13.52 -2.43 10.34
N LEU A 195 13.70 -3.69 9.89
CA LEU A 195 14.99 -4.36 9.73
C LEU A 195 15.86 -4.34 10.99
N LEU A 196 15.24 -4.06 12.15
CA LEU A 196 15.85 -4.19 13.45
C LEU A 196 15.78 -5.66 13.90
N PRO A 197 16.78 -6.14 14.66
CA PRO A 197 16.67 -7.44 15.34
C PRO A 197 15.45 -7.50 16.26
N CYS A 198 15.14 -6.39 16.93
CA CYS A 198 14.00 -6.22 17.82
C CYS A 198 13.18 -4.99 17.39
N PRO A 199 12.08 -5.17 16.65
CA PRO A 199 11.22 -4.06 16.31
C PRO A 199 10.68 -3.33 17.53
N VAL A 200 10.56 -2.02 17.40
CA VAL A 200 9.93 -1.15 18.39
C VAL A 200 8.44 -1.02 18.11
N THR A 201 7.64 -0.80 19.14
CA THR A 201 6.19 -0.59 18.99
C THR A 201 5.86 0.88 18.66
N PRO A 202 4.63 1.21 18.24
CA PRO A 202 4.20 2.60 18.06
C PRO A 202 4.38 3.43 19.34
N GLU A 203 4.07 2.87 20.51
CA GLU A 203 4.21 3.54 21.80
C GLU A 203 5.67 3.84 22.15
N GLU A 204 6.59 2.97 21.75
CA GLU A 204 8.02 3.17 21.93
C GLU A 204 8.57 4.21 20.95
N PHE A 205 8.13 4.17 19.69
CA PHE A 205 8.50 5.17 18.69
C PHE A 205 8.04 6.58 19.09
N SER A 206 6.89 6.69 19.76
CA SER A 206 6.38 7.94 20.37
C SER A 206 7.18 8.44 21.57
N ARG A 207 8.33 7.84 21.91
CA ARG A 207 9.26 8.34 22.94
C ARG A 207 10.33 9.26 22.33
N PRO A 208 10.92 10.17 23.13
CA PRO A 208 12.08 10.96 22.72
C PRO A 208 13.21 10.09 22.15
N ALA A 209 13.90 10.57 21.12
CA ALA A 209 14.90 9.80 20.37
C ALA A 209 15.98 9.15 21.25
N GLY A 210 16.47 9.85 22.29
CA GLY A 210 17.45 9.28 23.22
C GLY A 210 16.92 8.06 23.99
N THR A 211 15.66 8.12 24.44
CA THR A 211 14.98 7.01 25.11
C THR A 211 14.78 5.85 24.17
N LEU A 212 14.35 6.11 22.93
CA LEU A 212 14.16 5.09 21.90
C LEU A 212 15.48 4.36 21.58
N LEU A 213 16.58 5.08 21.42
CA LEU A 213 17.90 4.49 21.22
C LEU A 213 18.32 3.61 22.39
N SER A 214 18.08 4.07 23.62
CA SER A 214 18.42 3.31 24.84
C SER A 214 17.64 2.00 24.93
N LEU A 215 16.37 2.00 24.48
CA LEU A 215 15.55 0.79 24.39
C LEU A 215 16.06 -0.19 23.33
N ILE A 216 16.50 0.32 22.17
CA ILE A 216 17.05 -0.53 21.10
C ILE A 216 18.37 -1.16 21.55
N ASP A 217 19.25 -0.39 22.17
CA ASP A 217 20.58 -0.84 22.60
C ASP A 217 20.51 -1.83 23.77
N GLY A 218 19.44 -1.80 24.57
CA GLY A 218 19.24 -2.68 25.72
C GLY A 218 18.59 -4.03 25.40
N ARG A 219 18.44 -4.42 24.12
CA ARG A 219 17.80 -5.67 23.70
C ARG A 219 18.79 -6.61 23.02
N ASP A 220 18.99 -7.80 23.61
CA ASP A 220 20.03 -8.73 23.16
C ASP A 220 19.54 -9.76 22.10
N SER A 221 18.25 -10.11 22.04
CA SER A 221 17.71 -10.97 20.98
C SER A 221 16.18 -10.97 20.89
N CYS A 222 15.63 -10.69 19.70
CA CYS A 222 14.22 -10.93 19.36
C CYS A 222 14.13 -11.64 18.01
N SER A 223 12.97 -12.24 17.73
CA SER A 223 12.72 -13.03 16.52
C SER A 223 13.08 -12.27 15.23
N HIS A 224 13.80 -12.94 14.31
CA HIS A 224 14.12 -12.38 13.00
C HIS A 224 12.91 -12.42 12.05
N TYR A 225 12.63 -11.31 11.37
CA TYR A 225 11.54 -11.22 10.37
C TYR A 225 11.95 -11.64 8.95
N ARG A 226 13.13 -12.27 8.78
CA ARG A 226 13.65 -12.63 7.45
C ARG A 226 12.69 -13.55 6.70
N ASP A 227 12.19 -14.58 7.36
CA ASP A 227 11.24 -15.53 6.77
C ASP A 227 9.91 -14.86 6.43
N THR A 228 9.45 -13.92 7.26
CA THR A 228 8.23 -13.14 7.02
C THR A 228 8.35 -12.27 5.78
N ILE A 229 9.49 -11.61 5.57
CA ILE A 229 9.73 -10.81 4.37
C ILE A 229 9.76 -11.71 3.14
N ALA A 230 10.49 -12.82 3.18
CA ALA A 230 10.55 -13.76 2.05
C ALA A 230 9.15 -14.27 1.67
N ALA A 231 8.33 -14.65 2.65
CA ALA A 231 6.96 -15.07 2.42
C ALA A 231 6.09 -13.94 1.85
N PHE A 232 6.21 -12.71 2.38
CA PHE A 232 5.44 -11.55 1.92
C PHE A 232 5.71 -11.22 0.44
N VAL A 233 6.99 -11.26 0.04
CA VAL A 233 7.40 -10.88 -1.32
C VAL A 233 6.95 -11.88 -2.38
N LEU A 234 6.67 -13.13 -2.01
CA LEU A 234 6.11 -14.14 -2.90
C LEU A 234 4.60 -13.99 -3.16
N LEU A 235 3.92 -13.11 -2.43
CA LEU A 235 2.48 -12.89 -2.58
C LEU A 235 2.18 -11.96 -3.76
N GLY A 236 1.04 -12.17 -4.42
CA GLY A 236 0.52 -11.21 -5.39
C GLY A 236 0.10 -9.89 -4.74
N GLU A 237 0.08 -8.81 -5.52
CA GLU A 237 -0.14 -7.44 -5.02
C GLU A 237 -1.42 -7.28 -4.17
N ALA A 238 -2.55 -7.85 -4.62
CA ALA A 238 -3.81 -7.75 -3.89
C ALA A 238 -3.70 -8.36 -2.48
N ARG A 239 -2.98 -9.48 -2.37
CA ARG A 239 -2.75 -10.17 -1.09
C ARG A 239 -1.76 -9.42 -0.20
N GLN A 240 -0.72 -8.83 -0.79
CA GLN A 240 0.20 -7.96 -0.06
C GLN A 240 -0.53 -6.76 0.55
N ARG A 241 -1.39 -6.08 -0.22
CA ARG A 241 -2.19 -4.93 0.28
C ARG A 241 -3.11 -5.32 1.43
N LEU A 242 -3.80 -6.46 1.32
CA LEU A 242 -4.68 -6.95 2.38
C LEU A 242 -3.91 -7.25 3.67
N LEU A 243 -2.75 -7.93 3.56
CA LEU A 243 -1.90 -8.24 4.70
C LEU A 243 -1.25 -7.00 5.31
N GLU A 244 -0.86 -6.03 4.47
CA GLU A 244 -0.34 -4.75 4.94
C GLU A 244 -1.40 -4.03 5.77
N ALA A 245 -2.63 -3.91 5.28
CA ALA A 245 -3.70 -3.23 5.98
C ALA A 245 -4.08 -3.94 7.30
N GLU A 246 -4.19 -5.27 7.29
CA GLU A 246 -4.43 -6.07 8.50
C GLU A 246 -3.29 -5.91 9.51
N GLY A 247 -2.05 -6.10 9.06
CA GLY A 247 -0.86 -6.01 9.90
C GLY A 247 -0.67 -4.61 10.49
N THR A 248 -0.97 -3.58 9.71
CA THR A 248 -0.94 -2.18 10.16
C THR A 248 -1.95 -1.93 11.29
N TYR A 249 -3.19 -2.40 11.15
CA TYR A 249 -4.19 -2.28 12.21
C TYR A 249 -3.80 -3.07 13.46
N ARG A 250 -3.26 -4.28 13.31
CA ARG A 250 -2.78 -5.09 14.43
C ARG A 250 -1.59 -4.43 15.15
N PHE A 251 -0.73 -3.74 14.41
CA PHE A 251 0.45 -3.08 14.95
C PHE A 251 0.10 -1.75 15.63
N HIS A 252 -0.80 -0.97 15.04
CA HIS A 252 -1.25 0.32 15.58
C HIS A 252 -2.80 0.42 15.46
N PRO A 253 -3.56 0.00 16.48
CA PRO A 253 -5.01 -0.19 16.39
C PRO A 253 -5.81 1.11 16.53
N THR A 254 -5.76 1.96 15.51
CA THR A 254 -6.51 3.22 15.45
C THR A 254 -7.81 3.08 14.66
N PRO A 255 -8.78 4.00 14.82
CA PRO A 255 -9.97 4.04 13.95
C PRO A 255 -9.63 4.19 12.47
N GLY A 256 -8.60 4.97 12.14
CA GLY A 256 -8.15 5.18 10.76
C GLY A 256 -7.59 3.90 10.12
N ASN A 257 -6.75 3.18 10.85
CA ASN A 257 -6.22 1.88 10.38
C ASN A 257 -7.30 0.82 10.28
N ARG A 258 -8.30 0.83 11.18
CA ARG A 258 -9.47 -0.05 11.10
C ARG A 258 -10.28 0.21 9.82
N GLN A 259 -10.50 1.48 9.47
CA GLN A 259 -11.14 1.88 8.21
C GLN A 259 -10.32 1.45 6.99
N ALA A 260 -8.99 1.66 7.02
CA ALA A 260 -8.11 1.25 5.92
C ALA A 260 -8.12 -0.27 5.72
N TRP A 261 -8.20 -1.06 6.80
CA TRP A 261 -8.35 -2.50 6.70
C TRP A 261 -9.70 -2.93 6.10
N ALA A 262 -10.80 -2.30 6.51
CA ALA A 262 -12.11 -2.52 5.90
C ALA A 262 -12.12 -2.19 4.40
N GLN A 263 -11.43 -1.11 4.00
CA GLN A 263 -11.25 -0.76 2.59
C GLN A 263 -10.48 -1.85 1.84
N ALA A 264 -9.33 -2.31 2.34
CA ALA A 264 -8.53 -3.35 1.68
C ALA A 264 -9.28 -4.68 1.54
N ILE A 265 -10.11 -5.03 2.53
CA ILE A 265 -11.03 -6.19 2.45
C ILE A 265 -12.06 -6.00 1.33
N THR A 266 -12.59 -4.79 1.16
CA THR A 266 -13.54 -4.47 0.09
C THR A 266 -12.88 -4.52 -1.28
N ASP A 267 -11.64 -4.04 -1.41
CA ASP A 267 -10.86 -4.13 -2.65
C ASP A 267 -10.63 -5.60 -3.06
N GLN A 268 -10.43 -6.50 -2.09
CA GLN A 268 -10.35 -7.94 -2.35
C GLN A 268 -11.68 -8.51 -2.88
N ALA A 269 -12.82 -8.02 -2.39
CA ALA A 269 -14.14 -8.39 -2.91
C ALA A 269 -14.34 -7.90 -4.35
N VAL A 270 -13.93 -6.66 -4.65
CA VAL A 270 -13.95 -6.08 -6.00
C VAL A 270 -13.12 -6.93 -6.95
N TYR A 271 -11.88 -7.25 -6.57
CA TYR A 271 -11.00 -8.11 -7.38
C TYR A 271 -11.67 -9.45 -7.73
N LEU A 272 -12.27 -10.13 -6.74
CA LEU A 272 -12.98 -11.39 -7.00
C LEU A 272 -14.17 -11.21 -7.93
N SER A 273 -14.94 -10.13 -7.77
CA SER A 273 -16.07 -9.83 -8.65
C SER A 273 -15.64 -9.56 -10.08
N GLU A 274 -14.50 -8.90 -10.30
CA GLU A 274 -13.94 -8.66 -11.63
C GLU A 274 -13.49 -9.97 -12.29
N GLN A 275 -12.85 -10.87 -11.52
CA GLN A 275 -12.47 -12.20 -12.02
C GLN A 275 -13.69 -13.07 -12.36
N ALA A 276 -14.83 -12.87 -11.69
CA ALA A 276 -16.06 -13.60 -11.95
C ALA A 276 -16.79 -13.16 -13.23
N GLY A 277 -16.54 -11.94 -13.72
CA GLY A 277 -17.28 -11.35 -14.86
C GLY A 277 -17.32 -12.21 -16.13
N PRO A 278 -16.21 -12.82 -16.58
CA PRO A 278 -16.21 -13.72 -17.73
C PRO A 278 -17.05 -14.99 -17.51
N LEU A 279 -17.05 -15.56 -16.29
CA LEU A 279 -17.73 -16.83 -15.98
C LEU A 279 -19.25 -16.77 -16.16
N GLN A 280 -19.83 -15.58 -15.95
CA GLN A 280 -21.26 -15.34 -16.18
C GLN A 280 -21.66 -15.51 -17.65
N LYS A 281 -20.72 -15.38 -18.60
CA LYS A 281 -20.98 -15.46 -20.05
C LYS A 281 -20.72 -16.84 -20.64
N GLU A 282 -19.98 -17.69 -19.92
CA GLU A 282 -19.54 -19.01 -20.37
C GLU A 282 -20.40 -20.13 -19.76
N ASP A 283 -21.60 -19.81 -19.26
CA ASP A 283 -22.52 -20.71 -18.54
C ASP A 283 -21.86 -21.49 -17.37
N SER A 284 -20.83 -20.91 -16.76
CA SER A 284 -20.12 -21.47 -15.60
C SER A 284 -20.69 -20.91 -14.29
N LEU A 285 -22.02 -21.01 -14.12
CA LEU A 285 -22.77 -20.34 -13.05
C LEU A 285 -22.38 -20.80 -11.64
N GLU A 286 -22.04 -22.07 -11.45
CA GLU A 286 -21.60 -22.60 -10.15
C GLU A 286 -20.28 -21.94 -9.70
N VAL A 287 -19.30 -21.86 -10.60
CA VAL A 287 -18.01 -21.21 -10.33
C VAL A 287 -18.21 -19.70 -10.13
N PHE A 288 -19.09 -19.08 -10.91
CA PHE A 288 -19.46 -17.68 -10.69
C PHE A 288 -20.02 -17.46 -9.27
N LEU A 289 -20.93 -18.31 -8.82
CA LEU A 289 -21.51 -18.24 -7.47
C LEU A 289 -20.45 -18.41 -6.38
N GLU A 290 -19.47 -19.29 -6.55
CA GLU A 290 -18.37 -19.42 -5.58
C GLU A 290 -17.57 -18.11 -5.40
N PHE A 291 -17.32 -17.40 -6.50
CA PHE A 291 -16.62 -16.11 -6.45
C PHE A 291 -17.50 -15.02 -5.82
N GLN A 292 -18.79 -14.98 -6.17
CA GLN A 292 -19.76 -14.05 -5.58
C GLN A 292 -19.87 -14.26 -4.06
N ASP A 293 -20.00 -15.50 -3.60
CA ASP A 293 -20.12 -15.84 -2.18
C ASP A 293 -18.88 -15.42 -1.39
N LYS A 294 -17.68 -15.64 -1.96
CA LYS A 294 -16.43 -15.15 -1.37
C LYS A 294 -16.41 -13.63 -1.30
N ALA A 295 -16.79 -12.94 -2.37
CA ALA A 295 -16.84 -11.47 -2.41
C ALA A 295 -17.83 -10.90 -1.38
N ILE A 296 -19.04 -11.48 -1.28
CA ILE A 296 -20.06 -11.14 -0.28
C ILE A 296 -19.51 -11.33 1.14
N GLY A 297 -18.82 -12.46 1.40
CA GLY A 297 -18.18 -12.72 2.68
C GLY A 297 -17.15 -11.66 3.07
N TYR A 298 -16.32 -11.21 2.12
CA TYR A 298 -15.40 -10.10 2.34
C TYR A 298 -16.15 -8.79 2.64
N CYS A 299 -17.19 -8.45 1.89
CA CYS A 299 -17.99 -7.26 2.16
C CYS A 299 -18.63 -7.28 3.56
N ARG A 300 -19.19 -8.42 4.01
CA ARG A 300 -19.73 -8.57 5.37
C ARG A 300 -18.66 -8.30 6.42
N LYS A 301 -17.48 -8.91 6.28
CA LYS A 301 -16.33 -8.69 7.17
C LYS A 301 -15.88 -7.22 7.19
N ALA A 302 -15.83 -6.55 6.04
CA ALA A 302 -15.49 -5.13 5.98
C ALA A 302 -16.48 -4.27 6.78
N ARG A 303 -17.78 -4.56 6.66
CA ARG A 303 -18.86 -3.84 7.35
C ARG A 303 -18.86 -4.03 8.87
N GLU A 304 -18.38 -5.17 9.37
CA GLU A 304 -18.14 -5.39 10.80
C GLU A 304 -16.98 -4.53 11.34
N LEU A 305 -16.02 -4.22 10.48
CA LEU A 305 -14.85 -3.43 10.84
C LEU A 305 -15.13 -1.93 10.80
N ALA A 306 -15.85 -1.45 9.79
CA ALA A 306 -16.08 -0.02 9.65
C ALA A 306 -17.37 0.29 8.88
N ALA A 307 -17.88 1.51 9.10
CA ALA A 307 -19.01 2.00 8.32
C ALA A 307 -18.61 2.10 6.83
N PRO A 308 -19.39 1.50 5.92
CA PRO A 308 -19.08 1.49 4.50
C PRO A 308 -19.34 2.85 3.87
N LEU A 309 -18.53 3.21 2.87
CA LEU A 309 -18.81 4.31 1.96
C LEU A 309 -20.01 3.99 1.07
N PRO A 310 -20.69 5.00 0.49
CA PRO A 310 -21.86 4.77 -0.38
C PRO A 310 -21.58 3.76 -1.51
N TRP A 311 -20.48 3.93 -2.25
CA TRP A 311 -20.12 3.01 -3.34
C TRP A 311 -19.86 1.57 -2.87
N GLN A 312 -19.37 1.38 -1.63
CA GLN A 312 -19.15 0.04 -1.07
C GLN A 312 -20.49 -0.64 -0.73
N THR A 313 -21.45 0.17 -0.28
CA THR A 313 -22.82 -0.29 -0.02
C THR A 313 -23.54 -0.62 -1.32
N GLU A 314 -23.38 0.22 -2.35
CA GLU A 314 -23.88 -0.04 -3.71
C GLU A 314 -23.28 -1.33 -4.29
N PHE A 315 -21.95 -1.47 -4.23
CA PHE A 315 -21.23 -2.65 -4.69
C PHE A 315 -21.72 -3.92 -3.98
N TYR A 316 -21.85 -3.89 -2.65
CA TYR A 316 -22.33 -5.03 -1.88
C TYR A 316 -23.76 -5.44 -2.26
N ALA A 317 -24.66 -4.48 -2.41
CA ALA A 317 -26.02 -4.75 -2.88
C ALA A 317 -26.02 -5.35 -4.29
N GLY A 318 -25.15 -4.86 -5.18
CA GLY A 318 -24.96 -5.41 -6.52
C GLY A 318 -24.53 -6.88 -6.53
N LEU A 319 -23.58 -7.26 -5.66
CA LEU A 319 -23.17 -8.67 -5.51
C LEU A 319 -24.35 -9.56 -5.08
N LEU A 320 -25.15 -9.11 -4.12
CA LEU A 320 -26.32 -9.85 -3.62
C LEU A 320 -27.40 -10.03 -4.71
N VAL A 321 -27.66 -8.99 -5.50
CA VAL A 321 -28.58 -9.08 -6.64
C VAL A 321 -28.03 -10.04 -7.70
N ASN A 322 -26.76 -9.92 -8.07
CA ASN A 322 -26.13 -10.81 -9.05
C ASN A 322 -26.13 -12.28 -8.60
N ARG A 323 -25.88 -12.53 -7.31
CA ARG A 323 -26.00 -13.86 -6.71
C ARG A 323 -27.43 -14.41 -6.86
N ALA A 324 -28.45 -13.61 -6.56
CA ALA A 324 -29.83 -14.02 -6.74
C ALA A 324 -30.13 -14.38 -8.21
N VAL A 325 -29.74 -13.52 -9.16
CA VAL A 325 -29.97 -13.78 -10.58
C VAL A 325 -29.33 -15.11 -11.02
N ALA A 326 -28.08 -15.37 -10.61
CA ALA A 326 -27.39 -16.61 -10.93
C ALA A 326 -28.07 -17.84 -10.30
N LEU A 327 -28.56 -17.75 -9.06
CA LEU A 327 -29.31 -18.83 -8.42
C LEU A 327 -30.63 -19.14 -9.11
N ASN A 328 -31.34 -18.12 -9.61
CA ASN A 328 -32.56 -18.32 -10.40
C ASN A 328 -32.28 -18.94 -11.78
N GLN A 329 -31.13 -18.65 -12.38
CA GLN A 329 -30.73 -19.31 -13.62
C GLN A 329 -30.39 -20.79 -13.37
N LEU A 330 -29.59 -21.06 -12.34
CA LEU A 330 -29.18 -22.41 -11.97
C LEU A 330 -30.36 -23.28 -11.50
N SER A 331 -31.40 -22.68 -10.92
CA SER A 331 -32.61 -23.40 -10.52
C SER A 331 -33.33 -24.04 -11.71
N GLY A 332 -33.29 -23.42 -12.89
CA GLY A 332 -33.84 -24.01 -14.11
C GLY A 332 -33.09 -25.24 -14.61
N GLU A 333 -31.90 -25.52 -14.08
CA GLU A 333 -31.03 -26.64 -14.43
C GLU A 333 -31.00 -27.74 -13.34
N SER A 334 -31.76 -27.56 -12.26
CA SER A 334 -31.76 -28.50 -11.12
C SER A 334 -32.39 -29.86 -11.45
N ASP A 335 -31.72 -30.94 -11.04
CA ASP A 335 -32.21 -32.32 -11.23
C ASP A 335 -33.37 -32.71 -10.29
N THR A 336 -33.57 -31.95 -9.20
CA THR A 336 -34.60 -32.23 -8.20
C THR A 336 -35.34 -30.96 -7.77
N VAL A 337 -36.64 -31.11 -7.48
CA VAL A 337 -37.48 -30.04 -6.92
C VAL A 337 -36.91 -29.51 -5.60
N GLU A 338 -36.28 -30.36 -4.79
CA GLU A 338 -35.66 -29.95 -3.53
C GLU A 338 -34.46 -29.02 -3.77
N SER A 339 -33.60 -29.35 -4.76
CA SER A 339 -32.47 -28.50 -5.15
C SER A 339 -32.95 -27.16 -5.72
N GLU A 340 -33.94 -27.19 -6.62
CA GLU A 340 -34.53 -26.00 -7.22
C GLU A 340 -35.11 -25.07 -6.14
N LEU A 341 -35.91 -25.63 -5.23
CA LEU A 341 -36.52 -24.88 -4.13
C LEU A 341 -35.48 -24.27 -3.19
N ARG A 342 -34.38 -24.99 -2.93
CA ARG A 342 -33.27 -24.48 -2.11
C ARG A 342 -32.59 -23.29 -2.79
N GLN A 343 -32.23 -23.41 -4.06
CA GLN A 343 -31.57 -22.34 -4.82
C GLN A 343 -32.46 -21.08 -4.90
N LEU A 344 -33.77 -21.26 -5.15
CA LEU A 344 -34.73 -20.16 -5.14
C LEU A 344 -34.83 -19.50 -3.75
N LYS A 345 -34.91 -20.28 -2.67
CA LYS A 345 -34.97 -19.73 -1.30
C LYS A 345 -33.70 -18.95 -0.94
N ASP A 346 -32.53 -19.47 -1.30
CA ASP A 346 -31.24 -18.79 -1.07
C ASP A 346 -31.12 -17.49 -1.89
N GLY A 347 -31.65 -17.47 -3.12
CA GLY A 347 -31.68 -16.27 -3.96
C GLY A 347 -32.64 -15.21 -3.41
N LEU A 348 -33.81 -15.63 -2.91
CA LEU A 348 -34.77 -14.74 -2.26
C LEU A 348 -34.21 -14.10 -0.98
N GLU A 349 -33.45 -14.85 -0.18
CA GLU A 349 -32.74 -14.30 0.98
C GLU A 349 -31.72 -13.23 0.57
N SER A 350 -30.99 -13.46 -0.52
CA SER A 350 -30.02 -12.50 -1.07
C SER A 350 -30.70 -11.19 -1.49
N LEU A 351 -31.87 -11.25 -2.14
CA LEU A 351 -32.64 -10.06 -2.53
C LEU A 351 -33.16 -9.30 -1.31
N ARG A 352 -33.62 -10.01 -0.27
CA ARG A 352 -34.08 -9.39 0.99
C ARG A 352 -32.94 -8.63 1.67
N GLU A 353 -31.75 -9.24 1.73
CA GLU A 353 -30.55 -8.57 2.25
C GLU A 353 -30.16 -7.37 1.39
N ALA A 354 -30.13 -7.52 0.05
CA ALA A 354 -29.82 -6.43 -0.86
C ALA A 354 -30.76 -5.24 -0.64
N ARG A 355 -32.05 -5.49 -0.50
CA ARG A 355 -33.05 -4.46 -0.20
C ARG A 355 -32.78 -3.76 1.13
N GLN A 356 -32.46 -4.50 2.20
CA GLN A 356 -32.10 -3.90 3.49
C GLN A 356 -30.87 -2.99 3.38
N VAL A 357 -29.84 -3.44 2.67
CA VAL A 357 -28.61 -2.69 2.44
C VAL A 357 -28.90 -1.41 1.64
N LEU A 358 -29.67 -1.49 0.55
CA LEU A 358 -30.02 -0.35 -0.29
C LEU A 358 -30.82 0.72 0.46
N LEU A 359 -31.69 0.32 1.39
CA LEU A 359 -32.45 1.26 2.22
C LEU A 359 -31.59 2.07 3.19
N THR A 360 -30.32 1.71 3.39
CA THR A 360 -29.37 2.50 4.17
C THR A 360 -28.73 3.65 3.39
N LEU A 361 -28.83 3.64 2.05
CA LEU A 361 -28.35 4.73 1.20
C LEU A 361 -29.35 5.90 1.20
N PRO A 362 -28.92 7.16 0.94
CA PRO A 362 -29.83 8.30 0.80
C PRO A 362 -30.89 8.12 -0.30
N GLU A 363 -32.06 8.75 -0.17
CA GLU A 363 -33.20 8.57 -1.10
C GLU A 363 -32.90 9.12 -2.50
N GLU A 364 -32.08 10.18 -2.57
CA GLU A 364 -31.59 10.83 -3.77
C GLU A 364 -30.52 10.01 -4.52
N ASN A 365 -30.01 8.93 -3.92
CA ASN A 365 -29.04 8.07 -4.56
C ASN A 365 -29.66 7.34 -5.77
N TYR A 366 -29.14 7.60 -6.97
CA TYR A 366 -29.64 7.02 -8.22
C TYR A 366 -29.59 5.49 -8.22
N TYR A 367 -28.46 4.92 -7.76
CA TYR A 367 -28.26 3.47 -7.74
C TYR A 367 -29.26 2.79 -6.79
N ARG A 368 -29.54 3.39 -5.62
CA ARG A 368 -30.56 2.90 -4.68
C ARG A 368 -31.91 2.71 -5.39
N GLN A 369 -32.39 3.75 -6.07
CA GLN A 369 -33.71 3.70 -6.71
C GLN A 369 -33.75 2.67 -7.84
N TYR A 370 -32.69 2.59 -8.64
CA TYR A 370 -32.57 1.60 -9.71
C TYR A 370 -32.57 0.17 -9.15
N ALA A 371 -31.71 -0.11 -8.17
CA ALA A 371 -31.53 -1.46 -7.62
C ALA A 371 -32.72 -1.93 -6.79
N LEU A 372 -33.42 -1.03 -6.06
CA LEU A 372 -34.64 -1.40 -5.33
C LEU A 372 -35.75 -1.92 -6.27
N ARG A 373 -35.94 -1.27 -7.43
CA ARG A 373 -36.90 -1.76 -8.43
C ARG A 373 -36.51 -3.11 -9.00
N GLN A 374 -35.21 -3.37 -9.17
CA GLN A 374 -34.73 -4.69 -9.59
C GLN A 374 -35.01 -5.74 -8.51
N CYS A 375 -34.73 -5.43 -7.24
CA CYS A 375 -35.03 -6.34 -6.13
C CYS A 375 -36.52 -6.70 -6.07
N GLU A 376 -37.41 -5.71 -6.23
CA GLU A 376 -38.86 -5.94 -6.24
C GLU A 376 -39.28 -6.84 -7.40
N ALA A 377 -38.83 -6.54 -8.62
CA ALA A 377 -39.15 -7.34 -9.80
C ALA A 377 -38.65 -8.79 -9.69
N TYR A 378 -37.42 -9.00 -9.22
CA TYR A 378 -36.91 -10.36 -9.01
C TYR A 378 -37.64 -11.05 -7.85
N GLN A 379 -37.94 -10.35 -6.76
CA GLN A 379 -38.66 -10.95 -5.62
C GLN A 379 -39.99 -11.57 -6.06
N GLU A 380 -40.77 -10.88 -6.90
CA GLU A 380 -42.02 -11.41 -7.45
C GLU A 380 -41.80 -12.70 -8.26
N VAL A 381 -40.74 -12.75 -9.08
CA VAL A 381 -40.38 -13.95 -9.86
C VAL A 381 -40.02 -15.12 -8.95
N PHE A 382 -39.20 -14.88 -7.93
CA PHE A 382 -38.81 -15.91 -6.97
C PHE A 382 -40.01 -16.45 -6.18
N GLU A 383 -40.86 -15.57 -5.66
CA GLU A 383 -42.06 -15.95 -4.92
C GLU A 383 -43.05 -16.75 -5.78
N HIS A 384 -43.21 -16.37 -7.06
CA HIS A 384 -44.01 -17.14 -8.01
C HIS A 384 -43.44 -18.54 -8.27
N ASN A 385 -42.13 -18.65 -8.51
CA ASN A 385 -41.49 -19.93 -8.81
C ASN A 385 -41.51 -20.87 -7.59
N ILE A 386 -41.25 -20.33 -6.39
CA ILE A 386 -41.35 -21.09 -5.13
C ILE A 386 -42.78 -21.61 -4.94
N GLY A 387 -43.80 -20.76 -5.11
CA GLY A 387 -45.20 -21.15 -4.95
C GLY A 387 -45.72 -22.14 -6.00
N ARG A 388 -44.97 -22.38 -7.09
CA ARG A 388 -45.27 -23.43 -8.07
C ARG A 388 -44.70 -24.79 -7.67
N LEU A 389 -43.65 -24.81 -6.85
CA LEU A 389 -42.93 -26.02 -6.43
C LEU A 389 -43.43 -26.55 -5.08
N GLU A 390 -43.99 -25.67 -4.25
CA GLU A 390 -44.73 -25.99 -3.02
C GLU A 390 -46.18 -26.40 -3.33
#